data_AF-A0A5J5IBJ8-F1
#
_entry.id   AF-A0A5J5IBJ8-F1
#
_cell.length_a   1.000
_cell.length_b   1.000
_cell.length_c   1.000
_cell.angle_alpha   90.00
_cell.angle_beta   90.00
_cell.angle_gamma   90.00
#
_symmetry.space_group_name_H-M   'P 1'
#
loop_
_entity.id
_entity.type
_entity.pdbx_description
1 polymer ?
#
loop_
_entity_poly.entity_id
_entity_poly.type
_entity_poly.pdbx_seq_one_letter_code
_entity_poly.pdbx_strand_id
1 'polypeptide(L)'
;MVLTWPAQAQLCNGSFGDPVVNITFGTAAGSSLYVPSGSYTYTPSNCPNDGYYTITKTTSGCFNGVWHTVLTDHTGNGAFMLVNASYTPGDFFLTTVTNLCPNTTYEFSAWIMNVMKSLATILPELVFTVETPGGIVLQSFDTGDIHVTDTPEWKEYGFSFTTPPDNPVIVLRITNKAPGGIGNDLALDDITFRPCGARISASIVGSVNDTINVCETDTNSYEYTLSAVTPSGYISPIYQWQLSTDTGATWENIPGARSLTYRTQPVYAAGNYWYRLSVIEAGVANISSCLIASDVLMINVHAKPFVSAGPDRIMLVNTSCTLSGKAEGDQIKYIWSPAQYINDVTQLNPVVSPPADFTYILSAQSLTGCTNAESVNVKVVTGIYVPTAFTPNGDGKNDRWEIPFLDRSLGATVSVFNRWGGLMYRVSSETVSWDGSINGIPQPGGIYAYIITFRNSNKVLKGTVTLIR
;
A
#
# COMPACT_ATOMS: atom_id res chain seq x y z
N MET A 1 8.48 -4.60 -56.16
CA MET A 1 9.13 -3.39 -55.60
C MET A 1 8.15 -2.82 -54.60
N VAL A 2 8.26 -3.21 -53.33
CA VAL A 2 7.42 -2.63 -52.26
C VAL A 2 8.09 -1.32 -51.88
N LEU A 3 7.40 -0.21 -52.11
CA LEU A 3 7.85 1.12 -51.70
C LEU A 3 7.79 1.18 -50.17
N THR A 4 8.94 1.08 -49.51
CA THR A 4 9.07 1.35 -48.07
C THR A 4 9.12 2.86 -47.87
N TRP A 5 8.09 3.42 -47.23
CA TRP A 5 8.08 4.83 -46.85
C TRP A 5 8.60 4.96 -45.41
N PRO A 6 9.55 5.85 -45.12
CA PRO A 6 9.93 6.14 -43.74
C PRO A 6 8.71 6.69 -43.00
N ALA A 7 8.35 6.07 -41.88
CA ALA A 7 7.26 6.55 -41.05
C ALA A 7 7.72 7.81 -40.29
N GLN A 8 6.83 8.79 -40.15
CA GLN A 8 7.06 9.89 -39.21
C GLN A 8 6.86 9.38 -37.78
N ALA A 9 7.61 9.94 -36.82
CA ALA A 9 7.38 9.66 -35.41
C ALA A 9 5.92 9.96 -35.06
N GLN A 10 5.17 8.93 -34.71
CA GLN A 10 3.78 9.06 -34.26
C GLN A 10 3.53 8.04 -33.17
N LEU A 11 3.62 8.53 -31.94
CA LEU A 11 3.18 7.82 -30.75
C LEU A 11 1.65 7.81 -30.69
N CYS A 12 1.10 6.80 -30.02
CA CYS A 12 -0.32 6.60 -29.88
C CYS A 12 -0.96 7.69 -29.02
N ASN A 13 -2.00 8.33 -29.53
CA ASN A 13 -2.83 9.30 -28.77
C ASN A 13 -4.08 8.65 -28.14
N GLY A 14 -4.17 7.32 -28.22
CA GLY A 14 -5.31 6.53 -27.81
C GLY A 14 -5.11 5.85 -26.45
N SER A 15 -5.82 4.74 -26.28
CA SER A 15 -5.65 3.86 -25.12
C SER A 15 -4.77 2.68 -25.48
N PHE A 16 -3.95 2.23 -24.53
CA PHE A 16 -3.08 1.09 -24.71
C PHE A 16 -3.70 -0.19 -24.15
N GLY A 17 -3.35 -1.32 -24.75
CA GLY A 17 -3.45 -2.61 -24.09
C GLY A 17 -2.15 -3.03 -23.43
N ASP A 18 -2.17 -4.24 -22.86
CA ASP A 18 -0.98 -4.82 -22.27
C ASP A 18 0.10 -5.06 -23.34
N PRO A 19 1.37 -4.78 -23.03
CA PRO A 19 2.45 -4.97 -23.98
C PRO A 19 2.66 -6.44 -24.32
N VAL A 20 2.82 -6.72 -25.61
CA VAL A 20 3.21 -8.04 -26.13
C VAL A 20 4.73 -8.23 -25.99
N VAL A 21 5.49 -7.14 -26.11
CA VAL A 21 6.90 -7.05 -25.75
C VAL A 21 7.03 -5.98 -24.67
N ASN A 22 7.69 -6.32 -23.56
CA ASN A 22 7.96 -5.41 -22.46
C ASN A 22 9.35 -5.69 -21.87
N ILE A 23 10.35 -4.92 -22.26
CA ILE A 23 11.73 -5.04 -21.75
C ILE A 23 12.04 -3.84 -20.87
N THR A 24 11.91 -4.02 -19.57
CA THR A 24 12.20 -3.01 -18.53
C THR A 24 13.58 -3.19 -17.88
N PHE A 25 14.34 -4.20 -18.35
CA PHE A 25 15.62 -4.65 -17.77
C PHE A 25 15.62 -4.99 -16.26
N GLY A 26 14.46 -4.99 -15.61
CA GLY A 26 14.24 -5.45 -14.25
C GLY A 26 14.74 -4.48 -13.18
N THR A 27 14.85 -4.96 -11.93
CA THR A 27 15.26 -4.15 -10.77
C THR A 27 16.63 -4.54 -10.20
N ALA A 28 17.35 -5.45 -10.84
CA ALA A 28 18.67 -5.91 -10.39
C ALA A 28 19.78 -5.32 -11.27
N ALA A 29 20.76 -4.64 -10.66
CA ALA A 29 21.96 -4.21 -11.38
C ALA A 29 22.87 -5.42 -11.66
N GLY A 30 23.54 -5.42 -12.81
CA GLY A 30 24.54 -6.43 -13.14
C GLY A 30 23.98 -7.80 -13.54
N SER A 31 22.67 -7.93 -13.78
CA SER A 31 22.10 -9.14 -14.37
C SER A 31 20.77 -8.85 -15.06
N SER A 32 20.75 -8.97 -16.40
CA SER A 32 19.51 -9.22 -17.14
C SER A 32 19.70 -10.50 -17.94
N LEU A 33 18.63 -11.27 -18.11
CA LEU A 33 18.59 -12.37 -19.10
C LEU A 33 18.64 -11.84 -20.54
N TYR A 34 18.49 -10.52 -20.72
CA TYR A 34 18.49 -9.90 -22.01
C TYR A 34 19.90 -9.83 -22.62
N VAL A 35 20.04 -10.43 -23.80
CA VAL A 35 21.25 -10.39 -24.62
C VAL A 35 20.88 -9.71 -25.96
N PRO A 36 21.44 -8.53 -26.27
CA PRO A 36 21.27 -7.89 -27.55
C PRO A 36 21.67 -8.82 -28.69
N SER A 37 20.87 -8.80 -29.75
CA SER A 37 21.08 -9.58 -30.95
C SER A 37 22.16 -8.94 -31.84
N GLY A 38 23.44 -9.07 -31.53
CA GLY A 38 24.48 -8.43 -32.35
C GLY A 38 25.89 -8.51 -31.77
N SER A 39 26.73 -7.56 -32.19
CA SER A 39 28.17 -7.48 -31.86
C SER A 39 28.47 -7.01 -30.43
N TYR A 40 27.46 -6.81 -29.58
CA TYR A 40 27.63 -6.24 -28.25
C TYR A 40 27.89 -7.33 -27.21
N THR A 41 28.93 -7.13 -26.40
CA THR A 41 29.32 -8.08 -25.35
C THR A 41 28.91 -7.57 -23.99
N TYR A 42 28.27 -8.41 -23.18
CA TYR A 42 27.95 -8.04 -21.80
C TYR A 42 29.23 -7.84 -20.97
N THR A 43 29.23 -6.82 -20.11
CA THR A 43 30.26 -6.62 -19.07
C THR A 43 29.62 -6.21 -17.75
N PRO A 44 30.15 -6.68 -16.60
CA PRO A 44 29.69 -6.21 -15.29
C PRO A 44 30.23 -4.81 -14.93
N SER A 45 31.07 -4.20 -15.77
CA SER A 45 31.56 -2.84 -15.55
C SER A 45 30.42 -1.82 -15.59
N ASN A 46 30.40 -0.90 -14.63
CA ASN A 46 29.46 0.24 -14.64
C ASN A 46 29.77 1.28 -15.74
N CYS A 47 30.95 1.19 -16.36
CA CYS A 47 31.37 1.99 -17.50
C CYS A 47 31.90 1.01 -18.57
N PRO A 48 31.03 0.50 -19.46
CA PRO A 48 31.43 -0.45 -20.50
C PRO A 48 32.37 0.22 -21.52
N ASN A 49 33.33 -0.55 -22.05
CA ASN A 49 34.18 -0.11 -23.18
C ASN A 49 33.43 -0.29 -24.51
N ASP A 50 33.95 0.29 -25.59
CA ASP A 50 33.37 0.21 -26.94
C ASP A 50 33.04 -1.23 -27.34
N GLY A 51 31.82 -1.44 -27.81
CA GLY A 51 31.27 -2.76 -28.16
C GLY A 51 30.77 -3.58 -26.98
N TYR A 52 30.71 -2.99 -25.78
CA TYR A 52 30.14 -3.62 -24.60
C TYR A 52 28.88 -2.90 -24.12
N TYR A 53 28.04 -3.65 -23.42
CA TYR A 53 26.91 -3.12 -22.68
C TYR A 53 26.90 -3.65 -21.25
N THR A 54 26.24 -2.93 -20.37
CA THR A 54 25.91 -3.37 -19.01
C THR A 54 24.45 -3.09 -18.71
N ILE A 55 23.91 -3.72 -17.67
CA ILE A 55 22.59 -3.42 -17.14
C ILE A 55 22.80 -2.80 -15.76
N THR A 56 22.41 -1.56 -15.59
CA THR A 56 22.71 -0.79 -14.38
C THR A 56 21.55 0.12 -13.99
N LYS A 57 21.52 0.51 -12.72
CA LYS A 57 20.60 1.54 -12.22
C LYS A 57 21.16 2.94 -12.31
N THR A 58 22.47 3.05 -12.44
CA THR A 58 23.18 4.32 -12.34
C THR A 58 24.51 4.28 -13.08
N THR A 59 24.95 5.44 -13.50
CA THR A 59 26.30 5.69 -14.03
C THR A 59 26.93 6.83 -13.26
N SER A 60 28.25 6.77 -13.01
CA SER A 60 28.96 7.87 -12.39
C SER A 60 30.43 7.87 -12.77
N GLY A 61 30.97 9.03 -13.13
CA GLY A 61 32.39 9.21 -13.39
C GLY A 61 32.95 8.46 -14.61
N CYS A 62 32.09 7.91 -15.47
CA CYS A 62 32.56 7.16 -16.65
C CYS A 62 33.41 8.05 -17.57
N PHE A 63 34.56 7.51 -17.97
CA PHE A 63 35.52 8.16 -18.86
C PHE A 63 35.93 9.57 -18.42
N ASN A 64 36.37 9.71 -17.16
CA ASN A 64 36.70 11.00 -16.54
C ASN A 64 35.53 12.00 -16.56
N GLY A 65 34.30 11.49 -16.48
CA GLY A 65 33.10 12.29 -16.40
C GLY A 65 32.62 12.84 -17.74
N VAL A 66 33.06 12.27 -18.87
CA VAL A 66 32.54 12.59 -20.22
C VAL A 66 31.08 12.17 -20.37
N TRP A 67 30.66 11.11 -19.69
CA TRP A 67 29.25 10.72 -19.65
C TRP A 67 28.47 11.41 -18.52
N HIS A 68 27.16 11.57 -18.72
CA HIS A 68 26.17 11.91 -17.71
C HIS A 68 26.26 10.95 -16.54
N THR A 69 26.08 11.50 -15.33
CA THR A 69 25.76 10.70 -14.15
C THR A 69 24.25 10.48 -14.19
N VAL A 70 23.83 9.27 -14.51
CA VAL A 70 22.42 8.86 -14.52
C VAL A 70 22.12 8.27 -13.15
N LEU A 71 21.15 8.82 -12.42
CA LEU A 71 20.85 8.39 -11.04
C LEU A 71 19.73 7.36 -10.96
N THR A 72 18.84 7.37 -11.95
CA THR A 72 17.69 6.48 -12.03
C THR A 72 17.46 6.07 -13.48
N ASP A 73 16.83 4.91 -13.66
CA ASP A 73 16.21 4.50 -14.92
C ASP A 73 15.04 5.43 -15.28
N HIS A 74 14.37 5.17 -16.40
CA HIS A 74 13.26 6.01 -16.84
C HIS A 74 12.09 5.98 -15.84
N THR A 75 11.81 4.83 -15.21
CA THR A 75 10.67 4.67 -14.28
C THR A 75 10.99 5.01 -12.81
N GLY A 76 12.26 5.21 -12.48
CA GLY A 76 12.73 5.68 -11.18
C GLY A 76 13.17 4.59 -10.18
N ASN A 77 12.87 3.31 -10.43
CA ASN A 77 13.21 2.19 -9.52
C ASN A 77 13.81 0.95 -10.22
N GLY A 78 13.89 0.96 -11.55
CA GLY A 78 14.39 -0.11 -12.39
C GLY A 78 15.89 -0.03 -12.68
N ALA A 79 16.32 -0.83 -13.64
CA ALA A 79 17.63 -0.79 -14.27
C ALA A 79 17.43 -0.51 -15.76
N PHE A 80 18.46 -0.02 -16.42
CA PHE A 80 18.46 0.24 -17.85
C PHE A 80 19.68 -0.39 -18.51
N MET A 81 19.62 -0.56 -19.83
CA MET A 81 20.76 -0.98 -20.62
C MET A 81 21.64 0.21 -20.96
N LEU A 82 22.90 0.15 -20.55
CA LEU A 82 23.91 1.16 -20.85
C LEU A 82 24.90 0.60 -21.87
N VAL A 83 25.10 1.33 -22.95
CA VAL A 83 25.90 0.90 -24.10
C VAL A 83 27.03 1.87 -24.35
N ASN A 84 28.23 1.32 -24.50
CA ASN A 84 29.30 2.01 -25.22
C ASN A 84 29.37 1.42 -26.63
N ALA A 85 29.06 2.22 -27.65
CA ALA A 85 28.78 1.71 -28.98
C ALA A 85 29.96 0.97 -29.61
N SER A 86 29.67 -0.06 -30.41
CA SER A 86 30.69 -0.79 -31.16
C SER A 86 31.13 0.02 -32.38
N TYR A 87 32.42 -0.04 -32.76
CA TYR A 87 32.91 0.50 -34.03
C TYR A 87 32.13 -0.03 -35.24
N THR A 88 31.59 -1.24 -35.15
CA THR A 88 30.71 -1.80 -36.18
C THR A 88 29.25 -1.65 -35.72
N PRO A 89 28.41 -0.92 -36.48
CA PRO A 89 26.96 -0.83 -36.26
C PRO A 89 26.31 -2.21 -36.06
N GLY A 90 25.23 -2.28 -35.29
CA GLY A 90 24.57 -3.55 -34.98
C GLY A 90 23.32 -3.39 -34.13
N ASP A 91 22.60 -4.49 -33.91
CA ASP A 91 21.30 -4.43 -33.25
C ASP A 91 21.41 -4.41 -31.72
N PHE A 92 20.59 -3.56 -31.12
CA PHE A 92 20.33 -3.57 -29.68
C PHE A 92 19.18 -4.48 -29.32
N PHE A 93 18.24 -4.66 -30.23
CA PHE A 93 17.06 -5.46 -30.00
C PHE A 93 16.61 -6.17 -31.25
N LEU A 94 16.23 -7.44 -31.07
CA LEU A 94 15.56 -8.25 -32.06
C LEU A 94 14.70 -9.28 -31.35
N THR A 95 13.43 -9.32 -31.70
CA THR A 95 12.56 -10.40 -31.24
C THR A 95 11.52 -10.73 -32.30
N THR A 96 11.11 -12.00 -32.32
CA THR A 96 9.99 -12.46 -33.13
C THR A 96 8.73 -12.43 -32.28
N VAL A 97 7.68 -11.77 -32.77
CA VAL A 97 6.40 -11.64 -32.10
C VAL A 97 5.33 -12.39 -32.88
N THR A 98 4.50 -13.15 -32.16
CA THR A 98 3.41 -13.98 -32.70
C THR A 98 2.10 -13.66 -31.97
N ASN A 99 0.98 -14.21 -32.45
CA ASN A 99 -0.34 -14.04 -31.83
C ASN A 99 -0.76 -12.57 -31.72
N LEU A 100 -0.49 -11.78 -32.76
CA LEU A 100 -0.88 -10.38 -32.81
C LEU A 100 -2.33 -10.24 -33.26
N CYS A 101 -2.96 -9.15 -32.83
CA CYS A 101 -4.31 -8.84 -33.22
C CYS A 101 -4.31 -8.41 -34.69
N PRO A 102 -5.18 -8.95 -35.56
CA PRO A 102 -5.27 -8.52 -36.95
C PRO A 102 -5.84 -7.10 -37.06
N ASN A 103 -5.46 -6.35 -38.09
CA ASN A 103 -5.92 -4.97 -38.36
C ASN A 103 -5.82 -4.02 -37.15
N THR A 104 -4.82 -4.21 -36.30
CA THR A 104 -4.68 -3.50 -35.03
C THR A 104 -3.42 -2.68 -35.06
N THR A 105 -3.52 -1.42 -34.63
CA THR A 105 -2.38 -0.55 -34.47
C THR A 105 -1.65 -0.93 -33.19
N TYR A 106 -0.33 -1.03 -33.27
CA TYR A 106 0.58 -1.19 -32.16
C TYR A 106 1.57 -0.04 -32.15
N GLU A 107 1.98 0.37 -30.96
CA GLU A 107 3.12 1.27 -30.78
C GLU A 107 4.36 0.42 -30.52
N PHE A 108 5.43 0.65 -31.29
CA PHE A 108 6.77 0.13 -31.01
C PHE A 108 7.64 1.30 -30.55
N SER A 109 8.04 1.32 -29.28
CA SER A 109 8.83 2.40 -28.70
C SER A 109 9.88 1.91 -27.71
N ALA A 110 10.84 2.78 -27.41
CA ALA A 110 11.78 2.64 -26.30
C ALA A 110 12.15 4.03 -25.76
N TRP A 111 12.53 4.08 -24.49
CA TRP A 111 13.11 5.27 -23.85
C TRP A 111 14.62 5.27 -24.04
N ILE A 112 15.15 6.38 -24.54
CA ILE A 112 16.54 6.47 -25.00
C ILE A 112 17.15 7.76 -24.50
N MET A 113 18.40 7.69 -24.07
CA MET A 113 19.21 8.82 -23.64
C MET A 113 20.56 8.76 -24.32
N ASN A 114 21.01 9.87 -24.92
CA ASN A 114 22.42 10.03 -25.24
C ASN A 114 23.18 10.32 -23.94
N VAL A 115 24.10 9.43 -23.55
CA VAL A 115 24.79 9.56 -22.25
C VAL A 115 25.97 10.51 -22.29
N MET A 116 26.35 11.05 -23.44
CA MET A 116 27.46 11.99 -23.56
C MET A 116 27.08 13.38 -23.01
N LYS A 117 27.95 14.03 -22.22
CA LYS A 117 27.75 15.41 -21.69
C LYS A 117 28.24 16.53 -22.62
N SER A 118 29.22 16.23 -23.47
CA SER A 118 29.89 17.21 -24.34
C SER A 118 29.75 16.78 -25.78
N LEU A 119 29.91 17.74 -26.71
CA LEU A 119 29.82 17.49 -28.14
C LEU A 119 30.69 16.29 -28.56
N ALA A 120 30.01 15.19 -28.83
CA ALA A 120 30.59 14.00 -29.44
C ALA A 120 30.61 14.20 -30.95
N THR A 121 31.67 13.73 -31.61
CA THR A 121 31.77 13.77 -33.08
C THR A 121 30.85 12.75 -33.75
N ILE A 122 30.37 11.77 -32.99
CA ILE A 122 29.44 10.73 -33.46
C ILE A 122 28.24 10.72 -32.52
N LEU A 123 27.05 10.87 -33.08
CA LEU A 123 25.80 10.88 -32.32
C LEU A 123 25.09 9.53 -32.47
N PRO A 124 24.34 9.09 -31.45
CA PRO A 124 23.47 7.94 -31.62
C PRO A 124 22.41 8.20 -32.68
N GLU A 125 22.20 7.22 -33.55
CA GLU A 125 21.16 7.21 -34.57
C GLU A 125 20.61 5.78 -34.64
N LEU A 126 19.35 5.60 -34.23
CA LEU A 126 18.73 4.29 -34.13
C LEU A 126 17.62 4.15 -35.17
N VAL A 127 17.48 2.93 -35.69
CA VAL A 127 16.37 2.57 -36.57
C VAL A 127 15.55 1.46 -35.95
N PHE A 128 14.26 1.73 -35.82
CA PHE A 128 13.25 0.77 -35.41
C PHE A 128 12.65 0.17 -36.68
N THR A 129 12.61 -1.15 -36.79
CA THR A 129 11.96 -1.85 -37.91
C THR A 129 10.95 -2.87 -37.43
N VAL A 130 9.89 -3.01 -38.23
CA VAL A 130 8.98 -4.15 -38.21
C VAL A 130 9.20 -4.91 -39.52
N GLU A 131 9.57 -6.18 -39.41
CA GLU A 131 9.96 -7.05 -40.52
C GLU A 131 9.09 -8.32 -40.54
N THR A 132 9.01 -8.96 -41.70
CA THR A 132 8.57 -10.37 -41.77
C THR A 132 9.70 -11.29 -41.26
N PRO A 133 9.42 -12.54 -40.87
CA PRO A 133 10.47 -13.51 -40.50
C PRO A 133 11.49 -13.79 -41.61
N GLY A 134 11.14 -13.52 -42.87
CA GLY A 134 12.05 -13.60 -44.02
C GLY A 134 12.96 -12.37 -44.21
N GLY A 135 12.92 -11.38 -43.31
CA GLY A 135 13.74 -10.16 -43.36
C GLY A 135 13.20 -9.06 -44.28
N ILE A 136 11.96 -9.18 -44.76
CA ILE A 136 11.33 -8.10 -45.54
C ILE A 136 10.84 -7.04 -44.55
N VAL A 137 11.39 -5.82 -44.63
CA VAL A 137 10.93 -4.66 -43.85
C VAL A 137 9.52 -4.27 -44.29
N LEU A 138 8.58 -4.28 -43.33
CA LEU A 138 7.21 -3.82 -43.51
C LEU A 138 7.09 -2.32 -43.24
N GLN A 139 7.74 -1.85 -42.17
CA GLN A 139 7.77 -0.43 -41.80
C GLN A 139 9.05 -0.14 -41.00
N SER A 140 9.55 1.08 -41.11
CA SER A 140 10.73 1.54 -40.39
C SER A 140 10.58 2.98 -39.93
N PHE A 141 11.22 3.30 -38.80
CA PHE A 141 11.34 4.63 -38.25
C PHE A 141 12.81 4.88 -37.90
N ASP A 142 13.31 6.04 -38.31
CA ASP A 142 14.67 6.50 -38.04
C ASP A 142 14.59 7.65 -37.02
N THR A 143 15.31 7.53 -35.90
CA THR A 143 15.31 8.57 -34.87
C THR A 143 15.95 9.87 -35.36
N GLY A 144 16.77 9.80 -36.41
CA GLY A 144 17.81 10.78 -36.69
C GLY A 144 18.83 10.85 -35.55
N ASP A 145 19.67 11.87 -35.60
CA ASP A 145 20.66 12.13 -34.56
C ASP A 145 19.98 12.40 -33.20
N ILE A 146 20.35 11.61 -32.20
CA ILE A 146 20.00 11.82 -30.80
C ILE A 146 21.06 12.75 -30.21
N HIS A 147 20.77 14.05 -30.23
CA HIS A 147 21.70 15.07 -29.76
C HIS A 147 21.99 14.97 -28.25
N VAL A 148 23.17 15.47 -27.89
CA VAL A 148 23.61 15.67 -26.50
C VAL A 148 22.75 16.73 -25.82
N THR A 149 22.48 16.54 -24.53
CA THR A 149 21.74 17.47 -23.67
C THR A 149 22.62 18.00 -22.53
N ASP A 150 22.28 19.14 -21.95
CA ASP A 150 23.05 19.71 -20.82
C ASP A 150 22.91 18.87 -19.53
N THR A 151 21.77 18.19 -19.40
CA THR A 151 21.42 17.31 -18.28
C THR A 151 20.94 15.96 -18.81
N PRO A 152 21.09 14.85 -18.07
CA PRO A 152 20.59 13.55 -18.52
C PRO A 152 19.08 13.62 -18.77
N GLU A 153 18.65 13.32 -20.00
CA GLU A 153 17.25 13.37 -20.42
C GLU A 153 16.86 12.04 -21.11
N TRP A 154 15.85 11.37 -20.55
CA TRP A 154 15.20 10.24 -21.20
C TRP A 154 14.15 10.74 -22.18
N LYS A 155 14.16 10.24 -23.41
CA LYS A 155 13.16 10.57 -24.42
C LYS A 155 12.63 9.33 -25.10
N GLU A 156 11.32 9.27 -25.27
CA GLU A 156 10.67 8.17 -26.00
C GLU A 156 10.83 8.35 -27.51
N TYR A 157 11.27 7.28 -28.16
CA TYR A 157 11.35 7.18 -29.61
C TYR A 157 10.58 5.95 -30.06
N GLY A 158 9.80 6.10 -31.13
CA GLY A 158 8.97 5.01 -31.61
C GLY A 158 8.00 5.45 -32.70
N PHE A 159 7.24 4.48 -33.18
CA PHE A 159 6.23 4.69 -34.21
C PHE A 159 5.08 3.69 -34.09
N SER A 160 3.97 4.02 -34.74
CA SER A 160 2.80 3.16 -34.84
C SER A 160 2.88 2.24 -36.07
N PHE A 161 2.61 0.95 -35.89
CA PHE A 161 2.51 -0.06 -36.94
C PHE A 161 1.13 -0.73 -36.88
N THR A 162 0.43 -0.81 -38.01
CA THR A 162 -0.85 -1.54 -38.10
C THR A 162 -0.61 -2.91 -38.69
N THR A 163 -0.99 -3.95 -37.95
CA THR A 163 -0.90 -5.33 -38.42
C THR A 163 -1.80 -5.54 -39.66
N PRO A 164 -1.37 -6.38 -40.62
CA PRO A 164 -2.23 -6.83 -41.71
C PRO A 164 -3.49 -7.58 -41.22
N PRO A 165 -4.43 -7.92 -42.13
CA PRO A 165 -5.69 -8.58 -41.78
C PRO A 165 -5.57 -10.01 -41.26
N ASP A 166 -4.45 -10.69 -41.48
CA ASP A 166 -4.12 -11.98 -40.87
C ASP A 166 -3.47 -11.78 -39.49
N ASN A 167 -3.29 -12.88 -38.74
CA ASN A 167 -2.54 -12.87 -37.48
C ASN A 167 -1.05 -13.02 -37.82
N PRO A 168 -0.29 -11.93 -37.99
CA PRO A 168 1.02 -12.00 -38.61
C PRO A 168 2.06 -12.37 -37.56
N VAL A 169 3.05 -13.16 -37.98
CA VAL A 169 4.32 -13.24 -37.26
C VAL A 169 5.19 -12.11 -37.78
N ILE A 170 5.71 -11.27 -36.88
CA ILE A 170 6.62 -10.16 -37.23
C ILE A 170 7.92 -10.28 -36.46
N VAL A 171 8.95 -9.61 -36.94
CA VAL A 171 10.21 -9.39 -36.24
C VAL A 171 10.32 -7.90 -35.93
N LEU A 172 10.54 -7.57 -34.66
CA LEU A 172 10.81 -6.22 -34.21
C LEU A 172 12.32 -6.08 -34.04
N ARG A 173 12.91 -4.99 -34.54
CA ARG A 173 14.36 -4.74 -34.41
C ARG A 173 14.65 -3.28 -34.09
N ILE A 174 15.65 -3.05 -33.25
CA ILE A 174 16.26 -1.73 -33.01
C ILE A 174 17.74 -1.84 -33.37
N THR A 175 18.16 -1.12 -34.41
CA THR A 175 19.53 -1.13 -34.92
C THR A 175 20.22 0.19 -34.63
N ASN A 176 21.42 0.14 -34.09
CA ASN A 176 22.32 1.29 -34.08
C ASN A 176 22.97 1.44 -35.45
N LYS A 177 22.76 2.57 -36.14
CA LYS A 177 23.35 2.84 -37.47
C LYS A 177 24.68 3.57 -37.40
N ALA A 178 24.91 4.33 -36.33
CA ALA A 178 26.16 5.04 -36.16
C ALA A 178 27.28 4.07 -35.69
N PRO A 179 28.54 4.30 -36.09
CA PRO A 179 29.67 3.61 -35.49
C PRO A 179 29.93 4.14 -34.06
N GLY A 180 30.57 3.33 -33.21
CA GLY A 180 31.06 3.76 -31.90
C GLY A 180 32.38 4.51 -31.96
N GLY A 181 33.07 4.59 -30.82
CA GLY A 181 34.33 5.32 -30.65
C GLY A 181 34.13 6.52 -29.72
N ILE A 182 34.44 7.74 -30.20
CA ILE A 182 34.28 8.97 -29.39
C ILE A 182 32.85 9.50 -29.54
N GLY A 183 31.86 8.73 -29.08
CA GLY A 183 30.43 9.06 -29.17
C GLY A 183 29.54 7.86 -29.48
N ASN A 184 28.27 8.14 -29.78
CA ASN A 184 27.22 7.13 -29.99
C ASN A 184 26.97 6.24 -28.76
N ASP A 185 27.33 6.73 -27.59
CA ASP A 185 27.05 6.04 -26.33
C ASP A 185 25.66 6.44 -25.85
N LEU A 186 24.89 5.46 -25.39
CA LEU A 186 23.51 5.68 -25.00
C LEU A 186 23.05 4.76 -23.88
N ALA A 187 21.95 5.16 -23.26
CA ALA A 187 21.16 4.31 -22.39
C ALA A 187 19.81 4.03 -23.05
N LEU A 188 19.32 2.80 -22.88
CA LEU A 188 18.06 2.30 -23.41
C LEU A 188 17.24 1.69 -22.28
N ASP A 189 15.95 1.99 -22.25
CA ASP A 189 15.02 1.49 -21.25
C ASP A 189 13.62 1.29 -21.85
N ASP A 190 12.78 0.49 -21.19
CA ASP A 190 11.36 0.31 -21.50
C ASP A 190 11.06 0.09 -22.99
N ILE A 191 11.66 -0.96 -23.59
CA ILE A 191 11.32 -1.35 -24.97
C ILE A 191 9.95 -2.00 -24.96
N THR A 192 8.96 -1.38 -25.61
CA THR A 192 7.59 -1.86 -25.62
C THR A 192 7.04 -2.05 -27.02
N PHE A 193 6.25 -3.11 -27.19
CA PHE A 193 5.35 -3.28 -28.33
C PHE A 193 3.95 -3.61 -27.83
N ARG A 194 3.03 -2.66 -27.93
CA ARG A 194 1.72 -2.74 -27.27
C ARG A 194 0.59 -2.25 -28.18
N PRO A 195 -0.60 -2.85 -28.11
CA PRO A 195 -1.71 -2.44 -28.96
C PRO A 195 -2.19 -1.04 -28.54
N CYS A 196 -2.52 -0.25 -29.54
CA CYS A 196 -3.02 1.12 -29.45
C CYS A 196 -4.40 1.17 -30.11
N GLY A 197 -5.41 1.48 -29.30
CA GLY A 197 -6.80 1.58 -29.73
C GLY A 197 -7.37 2.96 -29.48
N ALA A 198 -8.63 3.14 -29.88
CA ALA A 198 -9.34 4.38 -29.60
C ALA A 198 -9.43 4.63 -28.08
N ARG A 199 -9.35 5.90 -27.65
CA ARG A 199 -9.28 6.28 -26.24
C ARG A 199 -10.50 5.81 -25.46
N ILE A 200 -10.27 5.06 -24.39
CA ILE A 200 -11.26 4.57 -23.43
C ILE A 200 -11.05 5.33 -22.13
N SER A 201 -12.04 6.12 -21.74
CA SER A 201 -11.93 7.00 -20.58
C SER A 201 -12.67 6.37 -19.42
N ALA A 202 -11.99 6.08 -18.31
CA ALA A 202 -12.62 5.63 -17.07
C ALA A 202 -12.71 6.80 -16.08
N SER A 203 -13.66 6.75 -15.17
CA SER A 203 -13.81 7.72 -14.10
C SER A 203 -14.48 7.13 -12.86
N ILE A 204 -14.24 7.77 -11.72
CA ILE A 204 -14.95 7.49 -10.47
C ILE A 204 -16.13 8.44 -10.39
N VAL A 205 -17.36 7.91 -10.38
CA VAL A 205 -18.59 8.71 -10.36
C VAL A 205 -18.61 9.59 -9.11
N GLY A 206 -18.78 10.90 -9.31
CA GLY A 206 -18.77 11.89 -8.22
C GLY A 206 -17.38 12.42 -7.84
N SER A 207 -16.32 12.00 -8.54
CA SER A 207 -14.96 12.53 -8.41
C SER A 207 -14.54 13.24 -9.71
N VAL A 208 -13.69 14.26 -9.57
CA VAL A 208 -12.98 14.90 -10.69
C VAL A 208 -11.57 14.33 -10.89
N ASN A 209 -11.10 13.52 -9.93
CA ASN A 209 -9.80 12.87 -9.95
C ASN A 209 -9.98 11.38 -10.21
N ASP A 210 -8.99 10.78 -10.87
CA ASP A 210 -8.90 9.33 -11.06
C ASP A 210 -8.50 8.60 -9.77
N THR A 211 -8.16 9.35 -8.72
CA THR A 211 -7.85 8.83 -7.39
C THR A 211 -8.81 9.39 -6.35
N ILE A 212 -9.31 8.51 -5.47
CA ILE A 212 -9.98 8.89 -4.23
C ILE A 212 -9.28 8.29 -3.02
N ASN A 213 -9.32 9.02 -1.90
CA ASN A 213 -8.86 8.53 -0.60
C ASN A 213 -10.08 8.27 0.27
N VAL A 214 -10.15 7.08 0.85
CA VAL A 214 -11.29 6.61 1.64
C VAL A 214 -10.77 5.91 2.88
N CYS A 215 -11.63 5.76 3.89
CA CYS A 215 -11.28 5.04 5.10
C CYS A 215 -11.82 3.62 5.03
N GLU A 216 -11.08 2.68 5.59
CA GLU A 216 -11.56 1.32 5.87
C GLU A 216 -12.91 1.37 6.63
N THR A 217 -13.84 0.47 6.31
CA THR A 217 -15.20 0.51 6.88
C THR A 217 -15.61 -0.86 7.41
N ASP A 218 -16.24 -0.89 8.59
CA ASP A 218 -16.76 -2.12 9.21
C ASP A 218 -18.16 -2.50 8.68
N THR A 219 -18.74 -1.66 7.81
CA THR A 219 -20.12 -1.79 7.31
C THR A 219 -20.19 -1.72 5.80
N ASN A 220 -21.13 -2.45 5.19
CA ASN A 220 -21.35 -2.51 3.75
C ASN A 220 -21.98 -1.23 3.14
N SER A 221 -21.76 -0.07 3.76
CA SER A 221 -22.55 1.15 3.49
C SER A 221 -21.97 2.06 2.41
N TYR A 222 -20.74 1.81 1.96
CA TYR A 222 -20.08 2.66 0.97
C TYR A 222 -19.69 1.84 -0.26
N GLU A 223 -20.39 2.10 -1.36
CA GLU A 223 -20.04 1.60 -2.70
C GLU A 223 -19.57 2.78 -3.56
N TYR A 224 -18.49 2.56 -4.31
CA TYR A 224 -18.04 3.50 -5.33
C TYR A 224 -18.46 2.97 -6.70
N THR A 225 -19.01 3.85 -7.54
CA THR A 225 -19.35 3.49 -8.91
C THR A 225 -18.22 3.94 -9.81
N LEU A 226 -17.60 2.98 -10.49
CA LEU A 226 -16.68 3.22 -11.60
C LEU A 226 -17.50 3.27 -12.88
N SER A 227 -17.15 4.16 -13.78
CA SER A 227 -17.78 4.31 -15.09
C SER A 227 -16.71 4.39 -16.16
N ALA A 228 -17.03 3.92 -17.36
CA ALA A 228 -16.19 4.09 -18.53
C ALA A 228 -16.99 4.57 -19.72
N VAL A 229 -16.32 5.28 -20.62
CA VAL A 229 -16.84 5.73 -21.90
C VAL A 229 -15.96 5.14 -22.99
N THR A 230 -16.60 4.42 -23.92
CA THR A 230 -15.97 3.84 -25.10
C THR A 230 -16.40 4.58 -26.36
N PRO A 231 -15.50 4.83 -27.32
CA PRO A 231 -15.81 5.53 -28.55
C PRO A 231 -16.68 4.67 -29.48
N SER A 232 -17.32 5.30 -30.46
CA SER A 232 -18.27 4.67 -31.40
C SER A 232 -17.65 3.75 -32.47
N GLY A 233 -16.50 3.14 -32.18
CA GLY A 233 -15.77 2.28 -33.12
C GLY A 233 -15.92 0.78 -32.88
N TYR A 234 -16.40 0.38 -31.71
CA TYR A 234 -16.58 -1.03 -31.39
C TYR A 234 -17.93 -1.57 -31.92
N ILE A 235 -17.90 -2.70 -32.62
CA ILE A 235 -19.08 -3.35 -33.23
C ILE A 235 -19.76 -4.27 -32.21
N SER A 236 -18.99 -5.15 -31.56
CA SER A 236 -19.49 -6.07 -30.53
C SER A 236 -18.48 -6.15 -29.38
N PRO A 237 -18.34 -5.05 -28.61
CA PRO A 237 -17.37 -5.00 -27.54
C PRO A 237 -17.75 -5.93 -26.38
N ILE A 238 -16.74 -6.64 -25.87
CA ILE A 238 -16.77 -7.33 -24.59
C ILE A 238 -16.04 -6.44 -23.59
N TYR A 239 -16.74 -6.08 -22.52
CA TYR A 239 -16.22 -5.31 -21.41
C TYR A 239 -15.81 -6.24 -20.27
N GLN A 240 -14.72 -5.92 -19.59
CA GLN A 240 -14.31 -6.62 -18.38
C GLN A 240 -13.52 -5.67 -17.48
N TRP A 241 -14.06 -5.34 -16.31
CA TRP A 241 -13.30 -4.62 -15.29
C TRP A 241 -12.24 -5.52 -14.68
N GLN A 242 -11.09 -4.92 -14.40
CA GLN A 242 -9.94 -5.57 -13.80
C GLN A 242 -9.50 -4.83 -12.53
N LEU A 243 -8.93 -5.59 -11.61
CA LEU A 243 -8.35 -5.09 -10.35
C LEU A 243 -6.85 -5.42 -10.33
N SER A 244 -6.07 -4.48 -9.82
CA SER A 244 -4.69 -4.67 -9.42
C SER A 244 -4.53 -4.22 -7.96
N THR A 245 -3.68 -4.93 -7.22
CA THR A 245 -3.27 -4.60 -5.84
C THR A 245 -1.75 -4.44 -5.72
N ASP A 246 -1.04 -4.44 -6.85
CA ASP A 246 0.42 -4.44 -6.96
C ASP A 246 0.92 -3.31 -7.89
N THR A 247 0.36 -2.12 -7.74
CA THR A 247 0.72 -0.91 -8.51
C THR A 247 0.44 -0.99 -10.01
N GLY A 248 -0.48 -1.86 -10.43
CA GLY A 248 -0.81 -2.07 -11.84
C GLY A 248 0.12 -3.04 -12.56
N ALA A 249 0.97 -3.77 -11.83
CA ALA A 249 1.89 -4.75 -12.43
C ALA A 249 1.14 -6.02 -12.91
N THR A 250 0.13 -6.46 -12.15
CA THR A 250 -0.76 -7.56 -12.55
C THR A 250 -2.22 -7.15 -12.46
N TRP A 251 -3.03 -7.69 -13.38
CA TRP A 251 -4.45 -7.34 -13.52
C TRP A 251 -5.30 -8.59 -13.52
N GLU A 252 -6.23 -8.68 -12.58
CA GLU A 252 -7.17 -9.79 -12.45
C GLU A 252 -8.57 -9.37 -12.87
N ASN A 253 -9.26 -10.24 -13.62
CA ASN A 253 -10.64 -9.99 -14.03
C ASN A 253 -11.57 -10.06 -12.82
N ILE A 254 -12.38 -9.02 -12.63
CA ILE A 254 -13.43 -9.00 -11.60
C ILE A 254 -14.63 -9.83 -12.10
N PRO A 255 -14.99 -10.94 -11.43
CA PRO A 255 -16.06 -11.82 -11.90
C PRO A 255 -17.38 -11.08 -12.11
N GLY A 256 -17.96 -11.22 -13.31
CA GLY A 256 -19.27 -10.64 -13.65
C GLY A 256 -19.28 -9.14 -13.96
N ALA A 257 -18.17 -8.42 -13.78
CA ALA A 257 -18.07 -6.99 -14.04
C ALA A 257 -17.89 -6.67 -15.54
N ARG A 258 -18.92 -6.93 -16.34
CA ARG A 258 -18.91 -6.87 -17.81
C ARG A 258 -19.74 -5.73 -18.41
N SER A 259 -19.92 -4.67 -17.64
CA SER A 259 -20.69 -3.48 -18.03
C SER A 259 -19.79 -2.25 -18.03
N LEU A 260 -20.20 -1.19 -18.72
CA LEU A 260 -19.50 0.11 -18.69
C LEU A 260 -19.51 0.77 -17.30
N THR A 261 -20.36 0.30 -16.40
CA THR A 261 -20.36 0.69 -14.99
C THR A 261 -20.09 -0.52 -14.11
N TYR A 262 -19.37 -0.28 -13.01
CA TYR A 262 -19.10 -1.29 -11.99
C TYR A 262 -19.23 -0.65 -10.61
N ARG A 263 -19.99 -1.30 -9.72
CA ARG A 263 -20.08 -0.93 -8.30
C ARG A 263 -19.08 -1.79 -7.55
N THR A 264 -18.01 -1.17 -7.07
CA THR A 264 -17.07 -1.90 -6.22
C THR A 264 -17.70 -2.15 -4.85
N GLN A 265 -17.58 -3.39 -4.38
CA GLN A 265 -17.95 -3.79 -3.03
C GLN A 265 -16.98 -3.15 -2.00
N PRO A 266 -17.36 -3.12 -0.70
CA PRO A 266 -16.64 -2.35 0.30
C PRO A 266 -15.18 -2.78 0.38
N VAL A 267 -14.32 -1.79 0.57
CA VAL A 267 -12.89 -2.03 0.68
C VAL A 267 -12.57 -2.33 2.14
N TYR A 268 -12.57 -3.63 2.46
CA TYR A 268 -12.47 -4.12 3.85
C TYR A 268 -11.06 -4.07 4.43
N ALA A 269 -10.04 -3.84 3.61
CA ALA A 269 -8.67 -3.78 4.05
C ALA A 269 -8.02 -2.50 3.57
N ALA A 270 -7.21 -1.89 4.43
CA ALA A 270 -6.35 -0.82 4.03
C ALA A 270 -5.40 -1.27 2.90
N GLY A 271 -5.22 -0.42 1.90
CA GLY A 271 -4.43 -0.74 0.72
C GLY A 271 -4.78 0.15 -0.47
N ASN A 272 -3.98 0.01 -1.52
CA ASN A 272 -4.23 0.68 -2.79
C ASN A 272 -4.86 -0.32 -3.76
N TYR A 273 -5.96 0.09 -4.39
CA TYR A 273 -6.71 -0.73 -5.32
C TYR A 273 -6.82 0.03 -6.64
N TRP A 274 -6.23 -0.55 -7.69
CA TRP A 274 -6.24 0.03 -9.03
C TRP A 274 -7.25 -0.69 -9.89
N TYR A 275 -8.06 0.07 -10.62
CA TYR A 275 -9.11 -0.45 -11.48
C TYR A 275 -8.90 0.06 -12.89
N ARG A 276 -9.18 -0.80 -13.87
CA ARG A 276 -9.29 -0.40 -15.28
C ARG A 276 -10.38 -1.20 -15.97
N LEU A 277 -10.97 -0.64 -17.01
CA LEU A 277 -11.83 -1.39 -17.90
C LEU A 277 -11.02 -1.90 -19.09
N SER A 278 -11.06 -3.20 -19.32
CA SER A 278 -10.58 -3.80 -20.56
C SER A 278 -11.70 -3.95 -21.57
N VAL A 279 -11.39 -3.71 -22.84
CA VAL A 279 -12.33 -3.80 -23.97
C VAL A 279 -11.68 -4.59 -25.09
N ILE A 280 -12.44 -5.53 -25.65
CA ILE A 280 -12.01 -6.38 -26.77
C ILE A 280 -13.20 -6.67 -27.68
N GLU A 281 -12.99 -6.78 -28.99
CA GLU A 281 -14.04 -7.20 -29.93
C GLU A 281 -14.34 -8.69 -29.77
N ALA A 282 -15.62 -9.06 -29.77
CA ALA A 282 -16.05 -10.45 -29.56
C ALA A 282 -15.44 -11.42 -30.58
N GLY A 283 -15.22 -10.97 -31.82
CA GLY A 283 -14.62 -11.80 -32.88
C GLY A 283 -13.16 -12.18 -32.66
N VAL A 284 -12.44 -11.49 -31.77
CA VAL A 284 -11.02 -11.70 -31.47
C VAL A 284 -10.75 -11.88 -29.97
N ALA A 285 -11.79 -12.22 -29.20
CA ALA A 285 -11.75 -12.29 -27.74
C ALA A 285 -10.71 -13.28 -27.16
N ASN A 286 -10.21 -14.21 -27.97
CA ASN A 286 -9.18 -15.19 -27.60
C ASN A 286 -7.74 -14.73 -27.84
N ILE A 287 -7.53 -13.54 -28.41
CA ILE A 287 -6.21 -12.96 -28.68
C ILE A 287 -5.99 -11.84 -27.68
N SER A 288 -5.21 -12.11 -26.62
CA SER A 288 -5.00 -11.15 -25.53
C SER A 288 -4.39 -9.82 -26.00
N SER A 289 -3.58 -9.83 -27.06
CA SER A 289 -2.98 -8.64 -27.63
C SER A 289 -3.98 -7.73 -28.39
N CYS A 290 -5.25 -8.11 -28.49
CA CYS A 290 -6.33 -7.27 -29.00
C CYS A 290 -7.00 -6.42 -27.91
N LEU A 291 -6.72 -6.71 -26.64
CA LEU A 291 -7.34 -6.04 -25.51
C LEU A 291 -6.80 -4.61 -25.41
N ILE A 292 -7.69 -3.63 -25.29
CA ILE A 292 -7.33 -2.24 -25.00
C ILE A 292 -7.90 -1.90 -23.62
N ALA A 293 -7.08 -1.26 -22.77
CA ALA A 293 -7.47 -0.87 -21.43
C ALA A 293 -7.76 0.63 -21.34
N SER A 294 -8.67 1.01 -20.45
CA SER A 294 -8.88 2.41 -20.08
C SER A 294 -7.70 2.99 -19.29
N ASP A 295 -7.76 4.29 -19.04
CA ASP A 295 -7.01 4.92 -17.96
C ASP A 295 -7.24 4.18 -16.63
N VAL A 296 -6.25 4.23 -15.73
CA VAL A 296 -6.28 3.56 -14.42
C VAL A 296 -6.91 4.47 -13.37
N LEU A 297 -7.89 3.92 -12.64
CA LEU A 297 -8.50 4.55 -11.46
C LEU A 297 -7.88 3.96 -10.19
N MET A 298 -7.72 4.77 -9.15
CA MET A 298 -7.21 4.32 -7.85
C MET A 298 -8.19 4.64 -6.71
N ILE A 299 -8.48 3.63 -5.91
CA ILE A 299 -9.13 3.79 -4.61
C ILE A 299 -8.07 3.48 -3.55
N ASN A 300 -7.60 4.51 -2.86
CA ASN A 300 -6.65 4.38 -1.76
C ASN A 300 -7.40 4.31 -0.44
N VAL A 301 -7.26 3.19 0.26
CA VAL A 301 -8.00 2.88 1.48
C VAL A 301 -7.08 2.94 2.66
N HIS A 302 -7.36 3.91 3.52
CA HIS A 302 -6.59 4.21 4.71
C HIS A 302 -7.13 3.43 5.89
N ALA A 303 -6.24 2.80 6.65
CA ALA A 303 -6.59 2.16 7.91
C ALA A 303 -7.17 3.19 8.88
N LYS A 304 -8.18 2.76 9.65
CA LYS A 304 -8.64 3.57 10.79
C LYS A 304 -7.56 3.59 11.87
N PRO A 305 -7.42 4.69 12.64
CA PRO A 305 -6.57 4.68 13.81
C PRO A 305 -7.09 3.65 14.82
N PHE A 306 -6.17 2.93 15.46
CA PHE A 306 -6.50 2.10 16.61
C PHE A 306 -6.77 3.02 17.81
N VAL A 307 -7.87 2.79 18.51
CA VAL A 307 -8.23 3.55 19.70
C VAL A 307 -8.71 2.57 20.76
N SER A 308 -8.18 2.74 21.98
CA SER A 308 -8.80 2.17 23.16
C SER A 308 -8.87 3.18 24.30
N ALA A 309 -10.05 3.37 24.89
CA ALA A 309 -10.26 4.20 26.07
C ALA A 309 -9.82 3.49 27.38
N GLY A 310 -9.46 2.20 27.29
CA GLY A 310 -9.10 1.37 28.42
C GLY A 310 -10.31 0.84 29.19
N PRO A 311 -10.10 0.03 30.24
CA PRO A 311 -11.21 -0.55 31.00
C PRO A 311 -11.99 0.52 31.77
N ASP A 312 -13.23 0.23 32.13
CA ASP A 312 -14.03 1.06 33.04
C ASP A 312 -13.30 1.29 34.38
N ARG A 313 -13.69 2.37 35.09
CA ARG A 313 -13.11 2.79 36.36
C ARG A 313 -14.18 2.90 37.45
N ILE A 314 -13.78 2.59 38.68
CA ILE A 314 -14.56 2.89 39.88
C ILE A 314 -13.74 3.84 40.76
N MET A 315 -14.39 4.89 41.28
CA MET A 315 -13.78 5.84 42.19
C MET A 315 -14.73 6.26 43.31
N LEU A 316 -14.16 6.72 44.43
CA LEU A 316 -14.94 7.32 45.52
C LEU A 316 -15.33 8.76 45.15
N VAL A 317 -16.49 9.22 45.61
CA VAL A 317 -16.88 10.63 45.49
C VAL A 317 -15.81 11.55 46.08
N ASN A 318 -15.57 12.69 45.43
CA ASN A 318 -14.54 13.68 45.79
C ASN A 318 -13.09 13.15 45.75
N THR A 319 -12.82 12.09 44.98
CA THR A 319 -11.45 11.63 44.69
C THR A 319 -11.13 11.84 43.21
N SER A 320 -10.04 11.24 42.71
CA SER A 320 -9.71 11.20 41.29
C SER A 320 -9.19 9.82 40.89
N CYS A 321 -9.27 9.50 39.60
CA CYS A 321 -8.65 8.32 39.03
C CYS A 321 -7.99 8.66 37.68
N THR A 322 -7.13 7.77 37.19
CA THR A 322 -6.43 7.93 35.91
C THR A 322 -7.07 7.03 34.86
N LEU A 323 -7.45 7.60 33.71
CA LEU A 323 -7.85 6.82 32.54
C LEU A 323 -6.61 6.18 31.89
N SER A 324 -6.81 5.14 31.09
CA SER A 324 -5.69 4.40 30.47
C SER A 324 -5.91 4.23 28.99
N GLY A 325 -5.89 5.35 28.28
CA GLY A 325 -6.10 5.38 26.83
C GLY A 325 -4.88 4.87 26.06
N LYS A 326 -5.15 4.33 24.87
CA LYS A 326 -4.18 3.99 23.84
C LYS A 326 -4.72 4.49 22.51
N ALA A 327 -3.85 5.10 21.72
CA ALA A 327 -4.17 5.46 20.34
C ALA A 327 -2.93 5.20 19.48
N GLU A 328 -3.10 4.46 18.38
CA GLU A 328 -2.03 4.06 17.47
C GLU A 328 -2.48 4.22 16.02
N GLY A 329 -1.54 4.43 15.11
CA GLY A 329 -1.81 4.67 13.70
C GLY A 329 -0.85 5.69 13.11
N ASP A 330 -0.87 5.84 11.79
CA ASP A 330 0.02 6.78 11.10
C ASP A 330 -0.44 8.23 11.30
N GLN A 331 0.47 9.06 11.82
CA GLN A 331 0.30 10.50 12.03
C GLN A 331 -1.07 10.90 12.62
N ILE A 332 -1.44 10.28 13.74
CA ILE A 332 -2.74 10.50 14.38
C ILE A 332 -2.74 11.70 15.34
N LYS A 333 -3.90 12.33 15.47
CA LYS A 333 -4.25 13.24 16.58
C LYS A 333 -5.36 12.61 17.39
N TYR A 334 -5.29 12.69 18.70
CA TYR A 334 -6.31 12.14 19.60
C TYR A 334 -6.75 13.17 20.64
N ILE A 335 -7.97 13.00 21.14
CA ILE A 335 -8.55 13.89 22.15
C ILE A 335 -9.61 13.15 22.96
N TRP A 336 -9.64 13.43 24.27
CA TRP A 336 -10.72 13.02 25.15
C TRP A 336 -11.88 13.99 25.11
N SER A 337 -13.10 13.45 25.18
CA SER A 337 -14.32 14.24 25.34
C SER A 337 -15.29 13.55 26.30
N PRO A 338 -16.19 14.29 26.95
CA PRO A 338 -16.22 15.74 26.99
C PRO A 338 -15.17 16.29 27.98
N ALA A 339 -14.86 17.59 27.91
CA ALA A 339 -13.75 18.21 28.65
C ALA A 339 -14.06 18.52 30.14
N GLN A 340 -15.21 18.08 30.68
CA GLN A 340 -15.52 18.29 32.09
C GLN A 340 -14.76 17.30 33.00
N TYR A 341 -14.30 17.82 34.13
CA TYR A 341 -13.68 17.04 35.21
C TYR A 341 -12.44 16.24 34.80
N ILE A 342 -11.76 16.64 33.72
CA ILE A 342 -10.55 16.04 33.19
C ILE A 342 -9.45 17.09 33.19
N ASN A 343 -8.25 16.74 33.65
CA ASN A 343 -7.15 17.69 33.81
C ASN A 343 -6.53 18.14 32.47
N ASP A 344 -6.46 17.24 31.49
CA ASP A 344 -5.88 17.49 30.17
C ASP A 344 -6.49 16.52 29.15
N VAL A 345 -7.25 17.02 28.19
CA VAL A 345 -7.90 16.20 27.15
C VAL A 345 -6.94 15.66 26.10
N THR A 346 -5.68 16.11 26.10
CA THR A 346 -4.65 15.75 25.10
C THR A 346 -3.66 14.70 25.60
N GLN A 347 -3.80 14.26 26.85
CA GLN A 347 -3.01 13.14 27.40
C GLN A 347 -3.75 11.83 27.22
N LEU A 348 -3.05 10.74 26.91
CA LEU A 348 -3.64 9.39 26.86
C LEU A 348 -4.05 8.87 28.25
N ASN A 349 -3.33 9.29 29.29
CA ASN A 349 -3.57 8.89 30.68
C ASN A 349 -3.93 10.08 31.57
N PRO A 350 -5.05 10.78 31.29
CA PRO A 350 -5.46 11.95 32.06
C PRO A 350 -6.01 11.53 33.43
N VAL A 351 -6.01 12.49 34.36
CA VAL A 351 -6.65 12.36 35.67
C VAL A 351 -8.05 12.97 35.59
N VAL A 352 -9.04 12.20 36.02
CA VAL A 352 -10.45 12.61 36.04
C VAL A 352 -11.03 12.62 37.45
N SER A 353 -11.94 13.55 37.72
CA SER A 353 -12.61 13.72 39.02
C SER A 353 -14.10 14.10 38.89
N PRO A 354 -14.92 13.32 38.17
CA PRO A 354 -16.35 13.62 38.03
C PRO A 354 -17.11 13.48 39.36
N PRO A 355 -18.15 14.29 39.61
CA PRO A 355 -18.92 14.26 40.86
C PRO A 355 -19.96 13.12 40.93
N ALA A 356 -20.29 12.52 39.79
CA ALA A 356 -21.23 11.41 39.63
C ALA A 356 -20.76 10.52 38.47
N ASP A 357 -21.45 9.41 38.21
CA ASP A 357 -21.16 8.53 37.07
C ASP A 357 -20.99 9.34 35.78
N PHE A 358 -19.91 9.08 35.05
CA PHE A 358 -19.53 9.88 33.89
C PHE A 358 -18.87 9.02 32.82
N THR A 359 -19.15 9.31 31.55
CA THR A 359 -18.57 8.59 30.41
C THR A 359 -17.64 9.53 29.65
N TYR A 360 -16.42 9.06 29.40
CA TYR A 360 -15.47 9.72 28.52
C TYR A 360 -15.32 8.93 27.22
N ILE A 361 -15.02 9.63 26.14
CA ILE A 361 -14.78 9.10 24.79
C ILE A 361 -13.38 9.55 24.38
N LEU A 362 -12.52 8.60 24.06
CA LEU A 362 -11.26 8.87 23.37
C LEU A 362 -11.53 8.75 21.88
N SER A 363 -11.22 9.81 21.14
CA SER A 363 -11.31 9.83 19.69
C SER A 363 -9.93 10.05 19.08
N ALA A 364 -9.64 9.40 17.96
CA ALA A 364 -8.45 9.68 17.16
C ALA A 364 -8.82 9.92 15.69
N GLN A 365 -8.01 10.73 15.02
CA GLN A 365 -8.11 11.04 13.60
C GLN A 365 -6.72 10.95 12.95
N SER A 366 -6.61 10.25 11.83
CA SER A 366 -5.39 10.22 10.99
C SER A 366 -5.25 11.50 10.16
N LEU A 367 -4.06 11.73 9.59
CA LEU A 367 -3.83 12.83 8.64
C LEU A 367 -4.79 12.79 7.43
N THR A 368 -5.19 11.59 7.02
CA THR A 368 -6.09 11.33 5.89
C THR A 368 -7.58 11.49 6.25
N GLY A 369 -7.88 11.86 7.49
CA GLY A 369 -9.23 12.17 7.96
C GLY A 369 -9.98 10.99 8.57
N CYS A 370 -9.40 9.79 8.59
CA CYS A 370 -10.03 8.59 9.14
C CYS A 370 -10.11 8.65 10.65
N THR A 371 -11.29 8.37 11.19
CA THR A 371 -11.59 8.52 12.62
C THR A 371 -11.98 7.20 13.25
N ASN A 372 -11.66 7.06 14.53
CA ASN A 372 -12.14 5.99 15.38
C ASN A 372 -12.32 6.51 16.81
N ALA A 373 -13.18 5.87 17.59
CA ALA A 373 -13.44 6.27 18.97
C ALA A 373 -13.88 5.10 19.85
N GLU A 374 -13.50 5.14 21.12
CA GLU A 374 -13.96 4.21 22.16
C GLU A 374 -14.37 4.99 23.41
N SER A 375 -15.33 4.47 24.18
CA SER A 375 -15.77 5.05 25.44
C SER A 375 -15.29 4.27 26.66
N VAL A 376 -15.17 4.97 27.79
CA VAL A 376 -14.88 4.42 29.11
C VAL A 376 -15.83 5.03 30.14
N ASN A 377 -16.38 4.19 31.01
CA ASN A 377 -17.27 4.63 32.08
C ASN A 377 -16.50 4.77 33.40
N VAL A 378 -16.76 5.87 34.10
CA VAL A 378 -16.28 6.13 35.46
C VAL A 378 -17.47 6.06 36.39
N LYS A 379 -17.53 5.00 37.19
CA LYS A 379 -18.52 4.80 38.25
C LYS A 379 -18.08 5.55 39.51
N VAL A 380 -18.92 6.45 40.02
CA VAL A 380 -18.66 7.21 41.25
C VAL A 380 -19.51 6.68 42.38
N VAL A 381 -18.86 6.18 43.43
CA VAL A 381 -19.54 5.64 44.61
C VAL A 381 -19.32 6.53 45.83
N THR A 382 -20.35 6.75 46.64
CA THR A 382 -20.28 7.61 47.83
C THR A 382 -19.52 6.96 48.99
N GLY A 383 -19.37 5.63 48.95
CA GLY A 383 -18.64 4.85 49.94
C GLY A 383 -18.44 3.42 49.48
N ILE A 384 -17.64 2.68 50.23
CA ILE A 384 -17.45 1.24 50.04
C ILE A 384 -18.29 0.55 51.09
N TYR A 385 -19.26 -0.26 50.64
CA TYR A 385 -20.03 -1.11 51.52
C TYR A 385 -19.19 -2.34 51.88
N VAL A 386 -18.88 -2.50 53.16
CA VAL A 386 -18.17 -3.66 53.66
C VAL A 386 -19.17 -4.54 54.39
N PRO A 387 -19.49 -5.75 53.88
CA PRO A 387 -20.41 -6.65 54.56
C PRO A 387 -19.89 -6.97 55.97
N THR A 388 -20.79 -6.99 56.94
CA THR A 388 -20.43 -7.17 58.35
C THR A 388 -20.50 -8.63 58.81
N ALA A 389 -20.98 -9.54 57.97
CA ALA A 389 -21.03 -10.97 58.25
C ALA A 389 -21.03 -11.81 56.97
N PHE A 390 -20.59 -13.06 57.09
CA PHE A 390 -20.67 -14.08 56.03
C PHE A 390 -20.76 -15.49 56.66
N THR A 391 -21.28 -16.46 55.91
CA THR A 391 -21.65 -17.81 56.36
C THR A 391 -21.06 -18.86 55.39
N PRO A 392 -19.81 -19.29 55.57
CA PRO A 392 -19.19 -20.34 54.74
C PRO A 392 -19.79 -21.72 55.07
N ASN A 393 -21.02 -21.98 54.62
CA ASN A 393 -21.79 -23.21 54.86
C ASN A 393 -21.98 -24.06 53.58
N GLY A 394 -21.53 -23.56 52.43
CA GLY A 394 -21.58 -24.23 51.13
C GLY A 394 -22.93 -24.13 50.41
N ASP A 395 -23.82 -23.21 50.80
CA ASP A 395 -25.13 -23.03 50.17
C ASP A 395 -25.12 -22.08 48.96
N GLY A 396 -23.94 -21.54 48.61
CA GLY A 396 -23.72 -20.59 47.52
C GLY A 396 -24.01 -19.14 47.88
N LYS A 397 -24.43 -18.82 49.11
CA LYS A 397 -24.81 -17.47 49.54
C LYS A 397 -23.93 -16.99 50.69
N ASN A 398 -23.19 -15.91 50.44
CA ASN A 398 -22.26 -15.33 51.42
C ASN A 398 -21.26 -16.37 51.97
N ASP A 399 -20.88 -17.36 51.17
CA ASP A 399 -19.86 -18.35 51.54
C ASP A 399 -18.46 -17.74 51.64
N ARG A 400 -18.28 -16.58 51.01
CA ARG A 400 -17.05 -15.80 51.06
C ARG A 400 -17.40 -14.38 51.47
N TRP A 401 -16.51 -13.79 52.25
CA TRP A 401 -16.50 -12.37 52.50
C TRP A 401 -15.92 -11.66 51.30
N GLU A 402 -16.80 -11.04 50.53
CA GLU A 402 -16.49 -10.22 49.36
C GLU A 402 -16.86 -8.77 49.67
N ILE A 403 -16.13 -7.81 49.09
CA ILE A 403 -16.42 -6.38 49.29
C ILE A 403 -16.85 -5.80 47.94
N PRO A 404 -18.17 -5.64 47.70
CA PRO A 404 -18.68 -5.07 46.47
C PRO A 404 -18.10 -3.68 46.21
N PHE A 405 -17.81 -3.37 44.94
CA PHE A 405 -17.27 -2.09 44.48
C PHE A 405 -15.87 -1.71 45.00
N LEU A 406 -15.19 -2.61 45.72
CA LEU A 406 -13.77 -2.49 46.00
C LEU A 406 -12.96 -2.97 44.78
N ASP A 407 -13.01 -2.19 43.69
CA ASP A 407 -12.29 -2.51 42.46
C ASP A 407 -10.78 -2.49 42.68
N ARG A 408 -10.07 -3.39 41.99
CA ARG A 408 -8.60 -3.43 41.97
C ARG A 408 -7.97 -2.09 41.59
N SER A 409 -8.64 -1.27 40.77
CA SER A 409 -8.20 0.06 40.35
C SER A 409 -8.07 1.05 41.51
N LEU A 410 -8.77 0.82 42.63
CA LEU A 410 -8.64 1.63 43.83
C LEU A 410 -7.32 1.36 44.58
N GLY A 411 -6.55 0.34 44.17
CA GLY A 411 -5.26 0.00 44.77
C GLY A 411 -5.40 -0.31 46.27
N ALA A 412 -6.50 -0.93 46.67
CA ALA A 412 -6.79 -1.24 48.06
C ALA A 412 -5.94 -2.42 48.56
N THR A 413 -5.48 -2.34 49.81
CA THR A 413 -4.95 -3.47 50.59
C THR A 413 -5.95 -3.78 51.69
N VAL A 414 -6.48 -5.00 51.69
CA VAL A 414 -7.40 -5.48 52.73
C VAL A 414 -6.65 -6.43 53.63
N SER A 415 -6.73 -6.20 54.93
CA SER A 415 -6.14 -7.06 55.96
C SER A 415 -7.19 -7.39 57.01
N VAL A 416 -7.31 -8.67 57.37
CA VAL A 416 -8.21 -9.18 58.41
C VAL A 416 -7.39 -9.78 59.54
N PHE A 417 -7.77 -9.49 60.78
CA PHE A 417 -7.06 -9.88 61.98
C PHE A 417 -8.00 -10.59 62.96
N ASN A 418 -7.47 -11.56 63.68
CA ASN A 418 -8.18 -12.17 64.82
C ASN A 418 -8.16 -11.24 66.05
N ARG A 419 -8.87 -11.61 67.12
CA ARG A 419 -8.96 -10.83 68.37
C ARG A 419 -7.63 -10.61 69.10
N TRP A 420 -6.57 -11.33 68.74
CA TRP A 420 -5.24 -11.20 69.32
C TRP A 420 -4.27 -10.42 68.41
N GLY A 421 -4.76 -9.85 67.30
CA GLY A 421 -3.95 -9.09 66.35
C GLY A 421 -3.18 -9.93 65.33
N GLY A 422 -3.40 -11.25 65.29
CA GLY A 422 -2.82 -12.13 64.26
C GLY A 422 -3.48 -11.91 62.90
N LEU A 423 -2.69 -11.79 61.84
CA LEU A 423 -3.15 -11.62 60.46
C LEU A 423 -3.76 -12.91 59.91
N MET A 424 -5.04 -12.88 59.54
CA MET A 424 -5.83 -14.04 59.07
C MET A 424 -6.01 -14.05 57.56
N TYR A 425 -6.15 -12.89 56.94
CA TYR A 425 -6.31 -12.73 55.50
C TYR A 425 -5.69 -11.42 55.06
N ARG A 426 -4.99 -11.43 53.92
CA ARG A 426 -4.48 -10.22 53.28
C ARG A 426 -4.54 -10.35 51.77
N VAL A 427 -5.06 -9.32 51.12
CA VAL A 427 -5.08 -9.22 49.66
C VAL A 427 -4.75 -7.80 49.23
N SER A 428 -4.06 -7.69 48.10
CA SER A 428 -3.72 -6.41 47.47
C SER A 428 -3.81 -6.55 45.97
N SER A 429 -4.41 -5.55 45.29
CA SER A 429 -4.55 -5.53 43.83
C SER A 429 -5.38 -6.67 43.22
N GLU A 430 -6.15 -7.38 44.03
CA GLU A 430 -7.07 -8.46 43.63
C GLU A 430 -8.43 -8.29 44.31
N THR A 431 -9.44 -8.99 43.80
CA THR A 431 -10.78 -9.02 44.39
C THR A 431 -10.76 -9.65 45.78
N VAL A 432 -11.40 -9.01 46.76
CA VAL A 432 -11.54 -9.56 48.11
C VAL A 432 -12.47 -10.77 48.06
N SER A 433 -11.99 -11.90 48.56
CA SER A 433 -12.77 -13.12 48.67
C SER A 433 -12.16 -14.02 49.74
N TRP A 434 -12.68 -13.96 50.96
CA TRP A 434 -12.19 -14.74 52.11
C TRP A 434 -13.25 -15.74 52.60
N ASP A 435 -12.93 -17.02 52.64
CA ASP A 435 -13.85 -18.09 53.10
C ASP A 435 -13.78 -18.38 54.61
N GLY A 436 -13.08 -17.54 55.38
CA GLY A 436 -12.90 -17.79 56.80
C GLY A 436 -11.89 -18.89 57.11
N SER A 437 -11.01 -19.24 56.17
CA SER A 437 -9.89 -20.16 56.41
C SER A 437 -8.54 -19.43 56.41
N ILE A 438 -7.53 -20.05 57.03
CA ILE A 438 -6.12 -19.68 56.88
C ILE A 438 -5.36 -20.95 56.47
N ASN A 439 -4.65 -20.93 55.34
CA ASN A 439 -3.96 -22.10 54.79
C ASN A 439 -4.87 -23.36 54.68
N GLY A 440 -6.13 -23.17 54.30
CA GLY A 440 -7.13 -24.23 54.21
C GLY A 440 -7.72 -24.70 55.55
N ILE A 441 -7.24 -24.18 56.68
CA ILE A 441 -7.76 -24.53 58.01
C ILE A 441 -8.92 -23.58 58.38
N PRO A 442 -10.14 -24.10 58.58
CA PRO A 442 -11.29 -23.30 58.97
C PRO A 442 -11.06 -22.57 60.31
N GLN A 443 -11.23 -21.25 60.35
CA GLN A 443 -11.03 -20.44 61.56
C GLN A 443 -12.30 -20.40 62.46
N PRO A 444 -12.18 -20.27 63.79
CA PRO A 444 -13.33 -20.27 64.68
C PRO A 444 -14.38 -19.20 64.33
N GLY A 445 -15.66 -19.50 64.52
CA GLY A 445 -16.73 -18.51 64.43
C GLY A 445 -16.50 -17.37 65.42
N GLY A 446 -16.74 -16.13 65.00
CA GLY A 446 -16.47 -14.96 65.83
C GLY A 446 -16.21 -13.69 65.04
N ILE A 447 -15.78 -12.66 65.78
CA ILE A 447 -15.54 -11.31 65.26
C ILE A 447 -14.07 -11.17 64.86
N TYR A 448 -13.85 -10.74 63.62
CA TYR A 448 -12.53 -10.44 63.06
C TYR A 448 -12.45 -8.95 62.72
N ALA A 449 -11.36 -8.30 63.06
CA ALA A 449 -11.13 -6.89 62.74
C ALA A 449 -10.56 -6.77 61.32
N TYR A 450 -11.03 -5.82 60.52
CA TYR A 450 -10.45 -5.54 59.20
C TYR A 450 -9.87 -4.13 59.12
N ILE A 451 -8.86 -3.98 58.27
CA ILE A 451 -8.27 -2.69 57.86
C ILE A 451 -8.19 -2.70 56.33
N ILE A 452 -8.75 -1.67 55.71
CA ILE A 452 -8.63 -1.39 54.27
C ILE A 452 -7.88 -0.08 54.10
N THR A 453 -6.74 -0.12 53.44
CA THR A 453 -5.96 1.05 53.06
C THR A 453 -5.96 1.21 51.54
N PHE A 454 -5.92 2.43 51.03
CA PHE A 454 -5.88 2.70 49.59
C PHE A 454 -4.54 3.31 49.21
N ARG A 455 -3.92 2.82 48.13
CA ARG A 455 -2.57 3.24 47.71
C ARG A 455 -2.42 4.77 47.56
N ASN A 456 -3.48 5.45 47.10
CA ASN A 456 -3.47 6.88 46.79
C ASN A 456 -4.35 7.72 47.74
N SER A 457 -4.72 7.20 48.91
CA SER A 457 -5.54 7.93 49.88
C SER A 457 -5.11 7.68 51.31
N ASN A 458 -5.12 8.73 52.13
CA ASN A 458 -4.98 8.63 53.58
C ASN A 458 -6.23 8.02 54.24
N LYS A 459 -7.27 7.70 53.47
CA LYS A 459 -8.49 7.05 53.97
C LYS A 459 -8.16 5.62 54.40
N VAL A 460 -8.50 5.30 55.64
CA VAL A 460 -8.41 3.96 56.19
C VAL A 460 -9.81 3.55 56.64
N LEU A 461 -10.35 2.47 56.07
CA LEU A 461 -11.58 1.88 56.58
C LEU A 461 -11.22 0.81 57.62
N LYS A 462 -11.85 0.90 58.79
CA LYS A 462 -11.71 -0.07 59.86
C LYS A 462 -13.08 -0.53 60.29
N GLY A 463 -13.18 -1.78 60.71
CA GLY A 463 -14.41 -2.33 61.23
C GLY A 463 -14.24 -3.78 61.60
N THR A 464 -15.36 -4.48 61.71
CA THR A 464 -15.37 -5.90 62.05
C THR A 464 -16.24 -6.67 61.07
N VAL A 465 -15.82 -7.89 60.76
CA VAL A 465 -16.62 -8.89 60.05
C VAL A 465 -16.87 -10.08 60.99
N THR A 466 -18.10 -10.56 61.01
CA THR A 466 -18.51 -11.73 61.77
C THR A 466 -18.48 -12.97 60.88
N LEU A 467 -17.63 -13.94 61.24
CA LEU A 467 -17.66 -15.26 60.64
C LEU A 467 -18.68 -16.11 61.40
N ILE A 468 -19.75 -16.52 60.72
CA ILE A 468 -20.82 -17.35 61.28
C ILE A 468 -20.62 -18.79 60.80
N ARG A 469 -20.57 -19.75 61.72
CA ARG A 469 -20.44 -21.19 61.44
C ARG A 469 -21.30 -22.03 62.34
#